data_AF-A0A7X2BWN5-F1
#
_entry.id   AF-A0A7X2BWN5-F1
#
_cell.length_a   1.000
_cell.length_b   1.000
_cell.length_c   1.000
_cell.angle_alpha   90.00
_cell.angle_beta   90.00
_cell.angle_gamma   90.00
#
_symmetry.space_group_name_H-M   'P 1'
#
loop_
_entity.id
_entity.type
_entity.pdbx_description
1 polymer ?
#
loop_
_entity_poly.entity_id
_entity_poly.type
_entity_poly.pdbx_seq_one_letter_code
_entity_poly.pdbx_strand_id
1 'polypeptide(L)' 'AFVGLVAPHIARLLVGPDYRWILPYSGLYAAILLLGADVLGRVVVAPSEIAAGIVALLLGGPFFIAVVRKYRLSQL' A
#
# COMPACT_ATOMS: atom_id res chain seq x y z
N ALA A 1 -6.40 4.18 -8.39
CA ALA A 1 -5.82 4.83 -7.20
C ALA A 1 -5.94 3.89 -5.99
N PHE A 2 -4.94 3.03 -5.77
CA PHE A 2 -4.97 2.01 -4.70
C PHE A 2 -4.18 2.48 -3.47
N VAL A 3 -2.97 3.01 -3.69
CA VAL A 3 -2.07 3.51 -2.66
C VAL A 3 -2.74 4.57 -1.76
N GLY A 4 -3.54 5.47 -2.34
CA GLY A 4 -4.25 6.51 -1.61
C GLY A 4 -5.37 6.03 -0.68
N LEU A 5 -5.86 4.79 -0.85
CA LEU A 5 -6.84 4.18 0.05
C LEU A 5 -6.15 3.38 1.17
N VAL A 6 -5.06 2.69 0.82
CA VAL A 6 -4.29 1.82 1.73
C VAL A 6 -3.46 2.62 2.72
N ALA A 7 -2.72 3.62 2.24
CA ALA A 7 -1.80 4.39 3.07
C ALA A 7 -2.46 5.07 4.28
N PRO A 8 -3.60 5.78 4.16
CA PRO A 8 -4.27 6.37 5.33
C PRO A 8 -4.88 5.33 6.28
N HIS A 9 -5.30 4.17 5.77
CA HIS A 9 -5.77 3.08 6.63
C HIS A 9 -4.63 2.49 7.47
N ILE A 10 -3.48 2.20 6.86
CA ILE A 10 -2.30 1.71 7.59
C ILE A 10 -1.81 2.75 8.59
N ALA A 11 -1.75 4.03 8.19
CA ALA A 11 -1.36 5.11 9.09
C ALA A 11 -2.29 5.22 10.31
N ARG A 12 -3.61 5.12 10.10
CA ARG A 12 -4.60 5.12 11.19
C ARG A 12 -4.44 3.93 12.13
N LEU A 13 -4.10 2.75 11.59
CA LEU A 13 -3.89 1.54 12.39
C LEU A 13 -2.65 1.61 13.29
N LEU A 14 -1.62 2.35 12.88
CA LEU A 14 -0.35 2.44 13.60
C LEU A 14 -0.27 3.63 14.54
N VAL A 15 -0.85 4.77 14.17
CA VAL A 15 -0.70 6.04 14.91
C VAL A 15 -2.00 6.52 15.54
N GLY A 16 -3.10 5.77 15.38
CA GLY A 16 -4.40 6.10 15.94
C GLY A 16 -5.22 7.08 15.09
N PRO A 17 -6.34 7.60 15.62
CA PRO A 17 -7.29 8.43 14.88
C PRO A 17 -6.87 9.91 14.71
N ASP A 18 -5.75 10.33 15.32
CA ASP A 18 -5.30 11.72 15.28
C ASP A 18 -4.79 12.13 13.89
N TYR A 19 -5.54 12.99 13.21
CA TYR A 19 -5.23 13.46 11.86
C TYR A 19 -3.87 14.18 11.73
N ARG A 20 -3.39 14.78 12.83
CA ARG A 20 -2.07 15.43 12.91
C ARG A 20 -0.93 14.46 12.58
N TRP A 21 -1.12 13.18 12.92
CA TRP A 21 -0.16 12.12 12.64
C TRP A 21 -0.57 11.28 11.43
N ILE A 22 -1.86 11.04 11.20
CA ILE A 22 -2.30 10.28 10.00
C ILE A 22 -1.78 10.92 8.71
N LEU A 23 -1.82 12.24 8.57
CA LEU A 23 -1.36 12.96 7.38
C LEU A 23 0.11 12.66 7.03
N PRO A 24 1.11 12.96 7.88
CA PRO A 24 2.52 12.71 7.55
C PRO A 24 2.82 11.22 7.37
N TYR A 25 2.25 10.35 8.21
CA TYR A 25 2.48 8.91 8.10
C TYR A 25 1.84 8.31 6.84
N SER A 26 0.65 8.77 6.44
CA SER A 26 0.02 8.32 5.19
C SER A 26 0.86 8.68 3.96
N GLY A 27 1.47 9.86 3.92
CA GLY A 27 2.39 10.24 2.85
C GLY A 27 3.63 9.34 2.80
N LEU A 28 4.21 9.04 3.97
CA LEU A 28 5.36 8.15 4.08
C LEU A 28 5.04 6.72 3.63
N TYR A 29 3.94 6.14 4.12
CA TYR A 29 3.51 4.80 3.70
C TYR A 29 3.15 4.76 2.21
N ALA A 30 2.53 5.81 1.67
CA ALA A 30 2.26 5.91 0.24
C ALA A 30 3.56 5.90 -0.57
N ALA A 31 4.57 6.67 -0.16
CA ALA A 31 5.87 6.72 -0.84
C ALA A 31 6.58 5.35 -0.80
N ILE A 32 6.61 4.70 0.36
CA ILE A 32 7.22 3.36 0.52
C ILE A 32 6.54 2.32 -0.38
N LEU A 33 5.20 2.29 -0.38
CA LEU A 33 4.44 1.35 -1.20
C LEU A 33 4.65 1.60 -2.70
N LEU A 34 4.66 2.86 -3.12
CA LEU A 34 4.84 3.21 -4.53
C LEU A 34 6.25 2.91 -5.02
N LEU A 35 7.28 3.26 -4.25
CA LEU A 35 8.68 2.97 -4.59
C LEU A 35 8.94 1.47 -4.59
N GLY A 36 8.42 0.73 -3.61
CA GLY A 36 8.52 -0.73 -3.58
C GLY A 36 7.87 -1.37 -4.80
N ALA A 37 6.71 -0.87 -5.23
CA ALA A 37 6.05 -1.33 -6.44
C ALA A 37 6.83 -0.99 -7.72
N ASP A 38 7.43 0.20 -7.81
CA ASP A 38 8.24 0.60 -8.97
C ASP A 38 9.50 -0.27 -9.11
N VAL A 39 10.23 -0.48 -8.01
CA VAL A 39 11.44 -1.32 -8.00
C VAL A 39 11.09 -2.77 -8.34
N LEU A 40 10.04 -3.34 -7.74
CA LEU A 40 9.60 -4.70 -8.07
C LEU A 40 9.16 -4.83 -9.53
N GLY A 41 8.48 -3.82 -10.07
CA GLY A 41 8.08 -3.79 -11.48
C GLY A 41 9.28 -3.81 -12.42
N ARG A 42 10.30 -3.01 -12.12
CA ARG A 42 11.55 -2.97 -12.90
C ARG A 42 12.32 -4.30 -12.83
N VAL A 43 12.34 -4.95 -11.67
CA VAL A 43 13.07 -6.21 -11.46
C VAL A 43 12.38 -7.40 -12.13
N VAL A 44 11.05 -7.50 -12.04
CA VAL A 44 10.30 -8.67 -12.53
C VAL A 44 10.15 -8.69 -14.06
N VAL A 45 10.20 -7.52 -14.70
CA VAL A 45 9.73 -7.34 -16.08
C VAL A 45 10.86 -6.94 -17.06
N ALA A 46 12.09 -6.75 -16.58
CA ALA A 46 13.22 -6.45 -17.47
C ALA A 46 13.32 -7.48 -18.64
N PRO A 47 13.45 -7.04 -19.91
CA PRO A 47 13.81 -5.69 -20.38
C PRO A 47 12.63 -4.81 -20.81
N SER A 48 11.38 -5.23 -20.62
CA SER A 48 10.21 -4.43 -20.98
C SER A 48 9.77 -3.52 -19.83
N GLU A 49 9.28 -2.33 -20.16
CA GLU A 49 8.78 -1.39 -19.15
C GLU A 49 7.28 -1.53 -19.02
N ILE A 50 6.81 -2.00 -17.85
CA ILE A 50 5.39 -1.95 -17.49
C ILE A 50 5.15 -0.70 -16.66
N ALA A 51 4.02 -0.03 -16.91
CA ALA A 51 3.60 1.10 -16.12
C ALA A 51 3.55 0.72 -14.62
N ALA A 52 4.25 1.46 -13.78
CA ALA A 52 4.32 1.20 -12.33
C ALA A 52 2.94 1.09 -11.67
N GLY A 53 1.92 1.77 -12.22
CA GLY A 53 0.53 1.66 -11.77
C GLY A 53 -0.08 0.26 -11.92
N ILE A 54 0.30 -0.51 -12.94
CA ILE A 54 -0.17 -1.89 -13.15
C ILE A 54 0.47 -2.82 -12.11
N VAL A 55 1.78 -2.68 -11.89
CA VAL A 55 2.52 -3.47 -10.90
C VAL A 55 2.01 -3.16 -9.49
N ALA A 56 1.78 -1.90 -9.18
CA ALA A 56 1.18 -1.48 -7.91
C ALA A 56 -0.23 -2.03 -7.71
N LEU A 57 -1.01 -2.23 -8.78
CA LEU A 57 -2.34 -2.85 -8.70
C LEU A 57 -2.25 -4.36 -8.46
N LEU A 58 -1.35 -5.05 -9.16
CA LEU A 58 -1.11 -6.48 -9.03
C LEU A 58 -0.53 -6.87 -7.67
N LEU A 59 0.35 -6.05 -7.11
CA LEU A 59 0.87 -6.23 -5.74
C LEU A 59 -0.13 -5.74 -4.69
N GLY A 60 -0.78 -4.62 -4.98
CA GLY A 60 -1.73 -3.98 -4.08
C GLY A 60 -2.98 -4.82 -3.81
N GLY A 61 -3.59 -5.41 -4.84
CA GLY A 61 -4.79 -6.23 -4.70
C GLY A 61 -4.65 -7.37 -3.68
N PRO A 62 -3.68 -8.28 -3.83
CA PRO A 62 -3.40 -9.35 -2.87
C PRO A 62 -3.05 -8.83 -1.49
N PHE A 63 -2.24 -7.78 -1.39
CA PHE A 63 -1.87 -7.15 -0.12
C PHE A 63 -3.10 -6.58 0.60
N PHE A 64 -4.01 -5.91 -0.11
CA PHE A 64 -5.26 -5.40 0.46
C PHE A 64 -6.12 -6.52 1.01
N ILE A 65 -6.28 -7.59 0.23
CA ILE A 65 -7.07 -8.76 0.62
C ILE A 65 -6.47 -9.37 1.89
N ALA A 66 -5.14 -9.49 1.97
CA ALA A 66 -4.45 -10.01 3.16
C ALA A 66 -4.68 -9.12 4.40
N VAL A 67 -4.53 -7.80 4.26
CA VAL A 67 -4.78 -6.82 5.31
C VAL A 67 -6.23 -6.91 5.79
N VAL A 68 -7.21 -6.83 4.88
CA VAL A 68 -8.64 -6.91 5.19
C VAL A 68 -9.01 -8.25 5.85
N ARG A 69 -8.45 -9.37 5.37
CA ARG A 69 -8.66 -10.69 6.00
C ARG A 69 -8.11 -10.74 7.41
N LYS A 70 -6.92 -10.17 7.66
CA LYS A 70 -6.31 -10.13 8.99
C LYS A 70 -7.16 -9.36 9.99
N TYR A 71 -7.81 -8.27 9.58
CA TYR A 71 -8.70 -7.49 10.45
C TYR A 71 -10.06 -8.15 10.70
N ARG A 72 -10.54 -9.01 9.79
CA ARG A 72 -11.80 -9.73 9.99
C ARG A 72 -11.68 -10.92 10.96
N LEU A 73 -10.45 -11.33 11.29
CA LEU A 73 -10.17 -12.46 12.19
C LEU A 73 -10.04 -12.08 13.67
N SER A 74 -10.17 -10.79 14.04
CA SER A 74 -10.15 -10.35 15.45
C SER A 74 -11.55 -10.19 16.07
N GLN A 75 -12.55 -10.91 15.55
CA GLN A 75 -13.94 -10.91 16.04
C GLN A 75 -14.45 -12.33 16.39
N LEU A 76 -13.54 -13.28 16.61
CA LEU A 76 -13.86 -14.61 17.18
C LEU A 76 -13.12 -14.80 18.50
#